data_AF-A0A6J4RD35-F1
#
_entry.id   AF-A0A6J4RD35-F1
#
_cell.length_a   1.000
_cell.length_b   1.000
_cell.length_c   1.000
_cell.angle_alpha   90.00
_cell.angle_beta   90.00
_cell.angle_gamma   90.00
#
_symmetry.space_group_name_H-M   'P 1'
#
loop_
_entity.id
_entity.type
_entity.pdbx_description
1 polymer ?
#
loop_
_entity_poly.entity_id
_entity_poly.type
_entity_poly.pdbx_seq_one_letter_code
_entity_poly.pdbx_strand_id
1 'polypeptide(L)' 'MAIEMTGGKIVGERGTVVTFRQKCEACGYVFDWNKTTIVPAYGSRNVRPFTCPECGNYQEVEVRYLHKGPRKDPA' A
#
# COMPACT_ATOMS: atom_id res chain seq x y z
N MET A 1 -12.54 5.34 -6.79
CA MET A 1 -11.37 5.53 -5.90
C MET A 1 -10.36 4.52 -6.39
N ALA A 2 -9.17 4.94 -6.80
CA ALA A 2 -8.13 4.00 -7.22
C ALA A 2 -7.01 4.13 -6.18
N ILE A 3 -6.81 3.09 -5.38
CA ILE A 3 -5.69 3.03 -4.43
C ILE A 3 -4.62 2.18 -5.12
N GLU A 4 -3.43 2.77 -5.27
CA GLU A 4 -2.26 2.04 -5.73
C GLU A 4 -1.44 1.62 -4.52
N MET A 5 -0.91 0.39 -4.56
CA MET A 5 -0.08 -0.12 -3.50
C MET A 5 1.08 -0.94 -4.05
N THR A 6 2.27 -0.61 -3.58
CA THR A 6 3.53 -1.31 -3.87
C THR A 6 3.92 -2.18 -2.68
N GLY A 7 4.54 -3.32 -2.91
CA GLY A 7 5.01 -4.22 -1.84
C GLY A 7 3.89 -4.90 -1.06
N GLY A 8 2.71 -5.03 -1.66
CA GLY A 8 1.59 -5.74 -1.07
C GLY A 8 0.42 -5.97 -2.00
N LYS A 9 -0.56 -6.73 -1.50
CA LYS A 9 -1.83 -7.03 -2.15
C LYS A 9 -2.98 -6.48 -1.31
N ILE A 10 -3.76 -5.58 -1.88
CA ILE A 10 -4.98 -5.07 -1.24
C ILE A 10 -6.01 -6.20 -1.16
N VAL A 11 -6.62 -6.38 0.01
CA VAL A 11 -7.67 -7.38 0.27
C VAL A 11 -9.03 -6.75 0.61
N GLY A 12 -9.04 -5.46 0.97
CA GLY A 12 -10.26 -4.70 1.20
C GLY A 12 -10.00 -3.20 1.29
N GLU A 13 -10.97 -2.40 0.88
CA GLU A 13 -10.91 -0.94 0.91
C GLU A 13 -12.23 -0.38 1.44
N ARG A 14 -12.15 0.60 2.35
CA ARG A 14 -13.29 1.35 2.87
C ARG A 14 -12.92 2.83 2.97
N GLY A 15 -13.21 3.58 1.89
CA GLY A 15 -12.83 4.99 1.79
C GLY A 15 -11.31 5.15 1.76
N THR A 16 -10.75 5.84 2.74
CA THR A 16 -9.28 6.00 2.91
C THR A 16 -8.63 4.88 3.69
N VAL A 17 -9.41 3.93 4.23
CA VAL A 17 -8.91 2.78 4.98
C VAL A 17 -8.67 1.61 4.04
N VAL A 18 -7.48 1.04 4.09
CA VAL A 18 -7.05 -0.06 3.24
C VAL A 18 -6.58 -1.21 4.09
N THR A 19 -7.13 -2.39 3.84
CA THR A 19 -6.66 -3.66 4.38
C THR A 19 -5.89 -4.39 3.29
N PHE A 20 -4.66 -4.80 3.59
CA PHE A 20 -3.75 -5.40 2.63
C PHE A 20 -2.87 -6.47 3.29
N ARG A 21 -2.26 -7.32 2.46
CA ARG A 21 -1.22 -8.27 2.85
C ARG A 21 0.09 -7.85 2.23
N GLN A 22 1.19 -7.93 2.97
CA GLN A 22 2.50 -7.66 2.39
C GLN A 22 2.84 -8.73 1.34
N LYS A 23 3.40 -8.29 0.22
CA LYS A 23 3.74 -9.14 -0.93
C LYS A 23 5.12 -8.74 -1.39
N CYS A 24 6.02 -9.71 -1.48
CA CYS A 24 7.30 -9.49 -2.13
C CYS A 24 7.07 -9.43 -3.64
N GLU A 25 7.50 -8.35 -4.28
CA GLU A 25 7.36 -8.21 -5.73
C GLU A 25 8.42 -8.99 -6.49
N ALA A 26 9.56 -9.29 -5.86
CA ALA A 26 10.64 -10.07 -6.46
C ALA A 26 10.30 -11.56 -6.61
N CYS A 27 9.78 -12.21 -5.57
CA CYS A 27 9.48 -13.64 -5.59
C CYS A 27 7.98 -13.98 -5.54
N GLY A 28 7.12 -12.99 -5.34
CA GLY A 28 5.68 -13.18 -5.27
C GLY A 28 5.13 -13.67 -3.92
N TYR A 29 5.99 -13.95 -2.92
CA TYR A 29 5.57 -14.37 -1.58
C TYR A 29 4.57 -13.39 -0.98
N VAL A 30 3.46 -13.90 -0.41
CA VAL A 30 2.43 -13.10 0.25
C VAL A 30 2.29 -13.55 1.69
N PHE A 31 2.29 -12.62 2.63
CA PHE A 31 2.02 -12.92 4.02
C PHE A 31 0.54 -13.24 4.26
N ASP A 32 0.26 -14.15 5.21
CA ASP A 32 -1.10 -14.61 5.48
C ASP A 32 -1.90 -13.69 6.41
N TRP A 33 -1.25 -12.75 7.10
CA TRP A 33 -1.93 -11.80 7.98
C TRP A 33 -2.27 -10.50 7.27
N ASN A 34 -3.45 -9.96 7.61
CA ASN A 34 -3.90 -8.67 7.14
C ASN A 34 -3.25 -7.54 7.94
N LYS A 35 -2.89 -6.46 7.25
CA LYS A 35 -2.52 -5.17 7.82
C LYS A 35 -3.55 -4.13 7.39
N THR A 36 -3.82 -3.16 8.26
CA THR A 36 -4.70 -2.05 7.94
C THR A 36 -3.92 -0.75 8.00
N THR A 37 -4.09 0.11 7.00
CA THR A 37 -3.49 1.44 6.94
C THR A 37 -4.51 2.47 6.47
N ILE A 38 -4.26 3.73 6.81
CA ILE A 38 -5.05 4.87 6.34
C ILE A 38 -4.21 5.64 5.35
N VAL A 39 -4.74 5.79 4.14
CA VAL A 39 -4.11 6.51 3.03
C VAL A 39 -4.70 7.92 2.97
N PRO A 40 -3.87 8.99 3.00
CA PRO A 40 -4.37 10.33 2.78
C PRO A 40 -5.05 10.43 1.40
N ALA A 41 -6.21 11.08 1.32
CA ALA A 41 -6.95 11.26 0.07
C ALA A 41 -6.18 12.05 -1.01
N TYR A 42 -5.11 12.76 -0.62
CA TYR A 42 -4.28 13.57 -1.51
C TYR A 42 -2.79 13.32 -1.25
N GLY A 43 -2.39 12.05 -1.28
CA GLY A 43 -0.98 11.71 -1.13
C GLY A 43 -0.71 10.22 -1.11
N SER A 44 0.50 9.91 -0.68
CA SER A 44 0.90 8.56 -0.38
C SER A 44 1.36 8.43 1.07
N ARG A 45 1.46 7.19 1.51
CA ARG A 45 1.96 6.84 2.82
C ARG A 45 2.95 5.70 2.66
N ASN A 46 4.16 5.91 3.20
CA ASN A 46 5.13 4.85 3.37
C ASN A 46 4.67 3.97 4.53
N VAL A 47 4.42 2.71 4.21
CA VAL A 47 4.18 1.64 5.18
C VAL A 47 5.52 1.06 5.58
N ARG A 48 5.57 0.44 6.77
CA ARG A 48 6.79 -0.21 7.23
C ARG A 48 7.30 -1.24 6.20
N PRO A 49 8.54 -1.10 5.70
CA PRO A 49 9.15 -2.04 4.76
C PRO A 49 9.45 -3.37 5.46
N PHE A 50 9.76 -4.40 4.68
CA PHE A 50 10.09 -5.72 5.22
C PHE A 50 11.15 -6.42 4.37
N THR A 51 11.89 -7.33 5.00
CA THR A 51 12.74 -8.29 4.30
C THR A 51 11.93 -9.56 4.06
N CYS A 52 11.86 -10.02 2.82
CA CYS A 52 11.13 -11.22 2.45
C CYS A 52 11.76 -12.46 3.11
N PRO A 53 10.97 -13.30 3.82
CA PRO A 53 11.51 -14.50 4.46
C PRO A 53 11.94 -15.58 3.46
N GLU A 54 11.37 -15.59 2.25
CA GLU A 54 11.66 -16.64 1.25
C GLU A 54 12.88 -16.33 0.39
N CYS A 55 13.04 -15.07 -0.07
CA CYS A 55 14.12 -14.70 -0.98
C CYS A 55 15.13 -13.72 -0.40
N GLY A 56 14.91 -13.22 0.82
CA GLY A 56 15.78 -12.24 1.47
C GLY A 56 15.70 -10.83 0.88
N ASN A 57 14.84 -10.57 -0.11
CA ASN A 57 14.73 -9.25 -0.73
C ASN A 57 14.13 -8.22 0.22
N TYR A 58 14.74 -7.04 0.29
CA TYR A 58 14.15 -5.89 0.97
C TYR A 58 13.07 -5.26 0.10
N GLN A 59 11.85 -5.17 0.62
CA GLN A 59 10.68 -4.64 -0.07
C GLN A 59 10.20 -3.37 0.63
N GLU A 60 10.23 -2.26 -0.10
CA GLU A 60 9.51 -1.05 0.27
C GLU A 60 8.01 -1.22 0.03
N VAL A 61 7.21 -0.59 0.89
CA VAL A 61 5.75 -0.67 0.85
C VAL A 61 5.22 0.74 0.89
N GLU A 62 4.57 1.17 -0.19
CA GLU A 62 3.94 2.48 -0.31
C GLU A 62 2.49 2.27 -0.72
N VAL A 63 1.60 3.09 -0.19
CA VAL A 63 0.21 3.12 -0.61
C VAL A 63 -0.16 4.56 -0.99
N ARG A 64 -0.78 4.73 -2.15
CA ARG A 64 -1.13 6.02 -2.74
C ARG A 64 -2.61 6.06 -3.08
N TYR A 65 -3.27 7.16 -2.71
CA TYR A 65 -4.61 7.42 -3.16
C TYR A 65 -4.57 8.18 -4.49
N LEU A 66 -5.05 7.58 -5.56
CA LEU A 66 -5.23 8.26 -6.84
C LEU A 66 -6.60 8.96 -6.86
N HIS A 67 -6.58 10.25 -6.56
CA HIS A 67 -7.73 11.10 -6.80
C HIS A 67 -7.85 11.42 -8.31
N LYS A 68 -9.04 11.25 -8.90
CA LYS A 68 -9.34 11.62 -10.31
C LYS A 68 -9.85 13.08 -10.44
N GLY A 69 -9.43 13.98 -9.55
CA GLY A 69 -9.91 15.37 -9.52
C GLY A 69 -8.78 16.37 -9.30
N PRO A 70 -9.00 17.68 -9.57
CA PRO A 70 -7.97 18.69 -9.42
C PRO A 70 -7.57 18.82 -7.95
N ARG A 71 -6.25 18.78 -7.69
CA ARG A 71 -5.65 19.14 -6.41
C ARG A 71 -6.05 20.59 -6.14
N LYS A 72 -6.91 20.83 -5.15
CA LYS A 72 -7.09 22.17 -4.60
C LYS A 72 -5.89 22.43 -3.70
N ASP A 73 -4.84 23.05 -4.25
CA ASP A 73 -3.76 23.58 -3.43
C ASP A 73 -4.37 24.57 -2.43
N PRO A 74 -4.01 24.51 -1.13
CA PRO A 74 -4.45 25.52 -0.18
C PRO A 74 -3.91 26.88 -0.63
N ALA A 75 -4.82 27.84 -0.77
CA ALA A 75 -4.52 29.24 -1.06
C ALA A 75 -3.73 29.90 0.08
#